data_AF-A0A239KKM8-F1
#
_entry.id   AF-A0A239KKM8-F1
#
_cell.length_a   1.000
_cell.length_b   1.000
_cell.length_c   1.000
_cell.angle_alpha   90.00
_cell.angle_beta   90.00
_cell.angle_gamma   90.00
#
_symmetry.space_group_name_H-M   'P 1'
#
loop_
_entity.id
_entity.type
_entity.pdbx_description
1 polymer ?
#
loop_
_entity_poly.entity_id
_entity_poly.type
_entity_poly.pdbx_seq_one_letter_code
_entity_poly.pdbx_strand_id
1 'polypeptide(L)'
;MALPPRVFFTLQEIADRWGCPVSDMAGWAAMGTLKIVTGIPPIECGELRVAGLVQIQPTDVLPMFRRCGTGPHEAHLKRVRQLDREDWLYITAPEEGVLVSFSDLLILGQEVQRFEVVHNIFGRVAESAGLGDDGDYDWTGMNVEITRRVFEEGLPKSQGEWIRELQDWFAARSETGEFPDERSIRRRLTPILKALKFKNPPR
;
A
#
# COMPACT_ATOMS: atom_id res chain seq x y z
N MET A 1 27.14 -6.75 0.09
CA MET A 1 26.71 -5.42 0.60
C MET A 1 25.31 -5.16 0.10
N ALA A 2 24.37 -4.81 0.98
CA ALA A 2 23.03 -4.42 0.56
C ALA A 2 23.06 -3.00 -0.02
N LEU A 3 22.30 -2.76 -1.09
CA LEU A 3 22.16 -1.42 -1.67
C LEU A 3 21.26 -0.54 -0.77
N PRO A 4 21.43 0.78 -0.79
CA PRO A 4 20.51 1.71 -0.14
C PRO A 4 19.06 1.53 -0.64
N PRO A 5 18.05 1.92 0.17
CA PRO A 5 16.66 1.85 -0.23
C PRO A 5 16.38 2.74 -1.45
N ARG A 6 15.40 2.32 -2.25
CA ARG A 6 14.98 3.04 -3.45
C ARG A 6 14.37 4.40 -3.08
N VAL A 7 14.82 5.45 -3.76
CA VAL A 7 14.46 6.85 -3.44
C VAL A 7 13.31 7.38 -4.31
N PHE A 8 13.15 6.88 -5.53
CA PHE A 8 12.13 7.33 -6.49
C PHE A 8 11.34 6.17 -7.05
N PHE A 9 10.04 6.40 -7.21
CA PHE A 9 9.11 5.52 -7.89
C PHE A 9 8.37 6.32 -8.95
N THR A 10 8.16 5.74 -10.13
CA THR A 10 7.30 6.36 -11.14
C THR A 10 5.84 6.23 -10.72
N LEU A 11 4.97 7.07 -11.28
CA LEU A 11 3.53 6.95 -11.04
C LEU A 11 2.98 5.58 -11.46
N GLN A 12 3.50 5.01 -12.54
CA GLN A 12 3.06 3.69 -13.03
C GLN A 12 3.45 2.57 -12.06
N GLU A 13 4.68 2.59 -11.53
CA GLU A 13 5.12 1.60 -10.55
C GLU A 13 4.25 1.60 -9.29
N ILE A 14 3.87 2.79 -8.84
CA ILE A 14 2.99 2.94 -7.68
C ILE A 14 1.56 2.54 -8.04
N ALA A 15 1.09 2.80 -9.26
CA ALA A 15 -0.24 2.39 -9.70
C ALA A 15 -0.40 0.88 -9.71
N ASP A 16 0.60 0.19 -10.24
CA ASP A 16 0.65 -1.27 -10.24
C ASP A 16 0.76 -1.82 -8.81
N ARG A 17 1.56 -1.17 -7.96
CA ARG A 17 1.77 -1.57 -6.56
C ARG A 17 0.54 -1.39 -5.66
N TRP A 18 -0.20 -0.30 -5.82
CA TRP A 18 -1.39 0.02 -5.02
C TRP A 18 -2.69 -0.47 -5.66
N GLY A 19 -2.65 -0.95 -6.91
CA GLY A 19 -3.83 -1.42 -7.63
C GLY A 19 -4.85 -0.33 -7.93
N CYS A 20 -4.39 0.91 -8.15
CA CYS A 20 -5.26 2.05 -8.44
C CYS A 20 -4.79 2.82 -9.68
N PRO A 21 -5.69 3.46 -10.45
CA PRO A 21 -5.29 4.23 -11.63
C PRO A 21 -4.51 5.49 -11.26
N VAL A 22 -3.61 5.92 -12.13
CA VAL A 22 -2.81 7.15 -11.93
C VAL A 22 -3.69 8.39 -11.81
N SER A 23 -4.88 8.40 -12.40
CA SER A 23 -5.88 9.47 -12.22
C SER A 23 -6.23 9.72 -10.75
N ASP A 24 -6.30 8.66 -9.94
CA ASP A 24 -6.66 8.76 -8.52
C ASP A 24 -5.49 9.35 -7.73
N MET A 25 -4.25 8.98 -8.07
CA MET A 25 -3.04 9.57 -7.49
C MET A 25 -2.92 11.05 -7.78
N ALA A 26 -3.20 11.46 -9.02
CA ALA A 26 -3.24 12.87 -9.38
C ALA A 26 -4.31 13.63 -8.57
N GLY A 27 -5.46 13.00 -8.31
CA GLY A 27 -6.49 13.52 -7.41
C GLY A 27 -6.00 13.69 -5.98
N TRP A 28 -5.38 12.66 -5.39
CA TRP A 28 -4.81 12.74 -4.03
C TRP A 28 -3.72 13.80 -3.92
N ALA A 29 -2.89 13.93 -4.97
CA ALA A 29 -1.86 14.95 -5.00
C ALA A 29 -2.43 16.37 -5.17
N ALA A 30 -3.48 16.55 -5.96
CA ALA A 30 -4.20 17.82 -6.05
C ALA A 30 -4.83 18.25 -4.71
N MET A 31 -5.23 17.28 -3.89
CA MET A 31 -5.76 17.51 -2.53
C MET A 31 -4.68 17.59 -1.44
N GLY A 32 -3.39 17.46 -1.80
CA GLY A 32 -2.27 17.55 -0.87
C GLY A 32 -2.01 16.30 -0.02
N THR A 33 -2.75 15.21 -0.25
CA THR A 33 -2.57 13.92 0.45
C THR A 33 -1.31 13.19 -0.04
N LEU A 34 -0.91 13.44 -1.28
CA LEU A 34 0.25 12.84 -1.94
C LEU A 34 1.11 13.95 -2.59
N LYS A 35 2.42 13.73 -2.71
CA LYS A 35 3.32 14.66 -3.42
C LYS A 35 3.90 14.01 -4.67
N ILE A 36 3.67 14.65 -5.83
CA ILE A 36 4.29 14.28 -7.10
C ILE A 36 5.44 15.26 -7.38
N VAL A 37 6.60 14.72 -7.72
CA VAL A 37 7.83 15.47 -7.96
C VAL A 37 8.39 15.19 -9.35
N THR A 38 9.22 16.10 -9.84
CA THR A 38 9.99 15.92 -11.08
C THR A 38 11.31 16.69 -11.00
N GLY A 39 12.28 16.34 -11.84
CA GLY A 39 13.54 17.06 -11.97
C GLY A 39 13.44 18.14 -13.05
N ILE A 40 13.95 19.33 -12.77
CA ILE A 40 13.98 20.44 -13.73
C ILE A 40 15.40 20.98 -13.92
N PRO A 41 15.73 21.50 -15.13
CA PRO A 41 16.92 22.32 -15.31
C PRO A 41 16.79 23.65 -14.55
N PRO A 42 17.86 24.45 -14.44
CA PRO A 42 17.78 25.78 -13.86
C PRO A 42 16.80 26.67 -14.62
N ILE A 43 15.83 27.22 -13.90
CA ILE A 43 14.81 28.16 -14.38
C ILE A 43 14.79 29.43 -13.54
N GLU A 44 14.19 30.49 -14.08
CA GLU A 44 13.95 31.73 -13.37
C GLU A 44 12.50 31.79 -12.88
N CYS A 45 12.33 32.20 -11.62
CA CYS A 45 11.06 32.45 -10.97
C CYS A 45 11.11 33.85 -10.34
N GLY A 46 10.91 34.89 -11.16
CA GLY A 46 11.19 36.27 -10.75
C GLY A 46 12.68 36.48 -10.53
N GLU A 47 13.08 36.90 -9.33
CA GLU A 47 14.49 37.10 -8.95
C GLU A 47 15.18 35.81 -8.49
N LEU A 48 14.42 34.72 -8.30
CA LEU A 48 14.94 33.45 -7.82
C LEU A 48 15.32 32.54 -8.99
N ARG A 49 16.41 31.79 -8.80
CA ARG A 49 16.79 30.70 -9.70
C ARG A 49 16.55 29.36 -9.02
N VAL A 50 15.75 28.51 -9.65
CA VAL A 50 15.33 27.21 -9.11
C VAL A 50 15.83 26.09 -10.02
N ALA A 51 16.30 24.99 -9.46
CA ALA A 51 16.77 23.83 -10.23
C ALA A 51 16.61 22.54 -9.41
N GLY A 52 16.73 21.39 -10.08
CA GLY A 52 16.75 20.09 -9.43
C GLY A 52 15.35 19.56 -9.14
N LEU A 53 15.18 18.88 -8.00
CA LEU A 53 13.94 18.19 -7.68
C LEU A 53 12.89 19.16 -7.11
N VAL A 54 11.72 19.21 -7.75
CA VAL A 54 10.62 20.09 -7.37
C VAL A 54 9.31 19.32 -7.31
N GLN A 55 8.39 19.77 -6.46
CA GLN A 55 7.01 19.33 -6.46
C GLN A 55 6.23 20.04 -7.58
N ILE A 56 5.31 19.31 -8.21
CA ILE A 56 4.39 19.83 -9.21
C ILE A 56 2.96 19.86 -8.69
N GLN A 57 2.13 20.74 -9.25
CA GLN A 57 0.71 20.77 -8.96
C GLN A 57 -0.05 20.00 -10.06
N PRO A 58 -0.68 18.84 -9.74
CA PRO A 58 -1.30 18.00 -10.77
C PRO A 58 -2.42 18.69 -11.55
N THR A 59 -3.10 19.67 -10.94
CA THR A 59 -4.16 20.43 -11.61
C THR A 59 -3.66 21.24 -12.81
N ASP A 60 -2.36 21.58 -12.84
CA ASP A 60 -1.75 22.35 -13.93
C ASP A 60 -1.52 21.48 -15.17
N VAL A 61 -1.43 20.16 -14.99
CA VAL A 61 -1.21 19.17 -16.04
C VAL A 61 -2.28 18.07 -16.05
N LEU A 62 -3.46 18.40 -15.53
CA LEU A 62 -4.57 17.46 -15.33
C LEU A 62 -4.93 16.64 -16.59
N PRO A 63 -4.86 17.17 -17.83
CA PRO A 63 -5.10 16.38 -19.03
C PRO A 63 -4.19 15.16 -19.18
N MET A 64 -2.97 15.15 -18.62
CA MET A 64 -2.07 13.99 -18.65
C MET A 64 -2.63 12.80 -17.87
N PHE A 65 -3.47 13.04 -16.87
CA PHE A 65 -4.00 12.02 -15.96
C PHE A 65 -5.39 11.52 -16.33
N ARG A 66 -5.77 11.62 -17.62
CA ARG A 66 -7.06 11.09 -18.10
C ARG A 66 -7.18 9.60 -17.80
N ARG A 67 -8.26 9.21 -17.14
CA ARG A 67 -8.52 7.82 -16.73
C ARG A 67 -8.56 6.82 -17.90
N CYS A 68 -8.93 7.26 -19.09
CA CYS A 68 -8.96 6.42 -20.29
C CYS A 68 -7.60 6.30 -21.01
N GLY A 69 -6.53 6.91 -20.47
CA GLY A 69 -5.18 6.83 -21.03
C GLY A 69 -4.94 7.67 -22.30
N THR A 70 -5.92 8.48 -22.74
CA THR A 70 -5.80 9.33 -23.93
C THR A 70 -5.28 10.73 -23.64
N GLY A 71 -4.62 10.91 -22.50
CA GLY A 71 -3.98 12.17 -22.13
C GLY A 71 -2.73 12.43 -22.98
N PRO A 72 -2.31 13.69 -23.14
CA PRO A 72 -0.97 13.96 -23.62
C PRO A 72 0.07 13.35 -22.67
N HIS A 73 1.20 12.89 -23.22
CA HIS A 73 2.32 12.37 -22.43
C HIS A 73 3.26 13.46 -21.91
N GLU A 74 3.07 14.69 -22.35
CA GLU A 74 3.90 15.83 -21.97
C GLU A 74 3.03 17.05 -21.66
N ALA A 75 3.50 17.90 -20.77
CA ALA A 75 2.88 19.18 -20.50
C ALA A 75 3.91 20.20 -20.02
N HIS A 76 3.59 21.49 -20.18
CA HIS A 76 4.41 22.57 -19.66
C HIS A 76 3.98 22.93 -18.24
N LEU A 77 4.92 22.87 -17.30
CA LEU A 77 4.75 23.40 -15.96
C LEU A 77 4.94 24.91 -15.97
N LYS A 78 4.00 25.64 -15.36
CA LYS A 78 4.06 27.11 -15.21
C LYS A 78 4.41 27.56 -13.81
N ARG A 79 4.38 26.64 -12.86
CA ARG A 79 4.83 26.84 -11.48
C ARG A 79 5.39 25.55 -10.92
N VAL A 80 6.28 25.70 -9.96
CA VAL A 80 6.92 24.60 -9.24
C VAL A 80 7.03 24.98 -7.77
N ARG A 81 7.25 23.99 -6.92
CA ARG A 81 7.53 24.22 -5.50
C ARG A 81 8.77 23.45 -5.10
N GLN A 82 9.75 24.13 -4.49
CA GLN A 82 10.91 23.44 -3.93
C GLN A 82 10.49 22.61 -2.71
N LEU A 83 11.18 21.51 -2.43
CA LEU A 83 10.75 20.56 -1.40
C LEU A 83 10.85 21.11 0.04
N ASP A 84 11.70 22.12 0.24
CA ASP A 84 11.93 22.84 1.49
C ASP A 84 11.09 24.12 1.62
N ARG A 85 10.19 24.37 0.67
CA ARG A 85 9.34 25.55 0.60
C ARG A 85 7.86 25.20 0.57
N GLU A 86 7.06 26.11 1.11
CA GLU A 86 5.59 25.98 1.08
C GLU A 86 4.95 26.75 -0.08
N ASP A 87 5.61 27.82 -0.55
CA ASP A 87 5.15 28.69 -1.62
C ASP A 87 5.36 28.07 -3.02
N TRP A 88 4.37 28.27 -3.87
CA TRP A 88 4.48 27.98 -5.30
C TRP A 88 5.18 29.14 -6.01
N LEU A 89 6.22 28.82 -6.77
CA LEU A 89 6.98 29.76 -7.57
C LEU A 89 6.56 29.67 -9.03
N TYR A 90 6.15 30.80 -9.60
CA TYR A 90 5.79 30.89 -11.01
C TYR A 90 7.03 31.05 -11.87
N ILE A 91 7.09 30.27 -12.95
CA ILE A 91 8.23 30.27 -13.88
C ILE A 91 8.11 31.50 -14.78
N THR A 92 9.15 32.33 -14.78
CA THR A 92 9.25 33.52 -15.63
C THR A 92 10.17 33.28 -16.83
N ALA A 93 11.16 32.40 -16.71
CA ALA A 93 11.98 31.94 -17.84
C ALA A 93 12.28 30.43 -17.71
N PRO A 94 11.99 29.62 -18.75
CA PRO A 94 11.39 30.01 -20.04
C PRO A 94 9.91 30.44 -19.94
N GLU A 95 9.47 31.35 -20.81
CA GLU A 95 8.09 31.90 -20.80
C GLU A 95 7.03 30.81 -21.00
N GLU A 96 7.30 29.84 -21.87
CA GLU A 96 6.44 28.68 -22.11
C GLU A 96 6.36 27.72 -20.92
N GLY A 97 7.25 27.87 -19.93
CA GLY A 97 7.38 26.96 -18.79
C GLY A 97 8.28 25.78 -19.09
N VAL A 98 8.37 24.83 -18.16
CA VAL A 98 9.23 23.66 -18.31
C VAL A 98 8.40 22.50 -18.86
N LEU A 99 8.78 21.99 -20.03
CA LEU A 99 8.21 20.76 -20.57
C LEU A 99 8.63 19.56 -19.69
N VAL A 100 7.65 18.78 -19.24
CA VAL A 100 7.88 17.54 -18.49
C VAL A 100 7.15 16.39 -19.15
N SER A 101 7.76 15.20 -19.10
CA SER A 101 7.13 13.96 -19.53
C SER A 101 6.42 13.27 -18.37
N PHE A 102 5.36 12.54 -18.67
CA PHE A 102 4.66 11.67 -17.72
C PHE A 102 5.62 10.66 -17.07
N SER A 103 6.59 10.15 -17.83
CA SER A 103 7.59 9.19 -17.38
C SER A 103 8.56 9.77 -16.34
N ASP A 104 8.69 11.10 -16.29
CA ASP A 104 9.58 11.82 -15.37
C ASP A 104 8.85 12.30 -14.10
N LEU A 105 7.57 11.93 -13.95
CA LEU A 105 6.79 12.18 -12.76
C LEU A 105 6.99 11.07 -11.74
N LEU A 106 7.41 11.47 -10.55
CA LEU A 106 7.90 10.56 -9.53
C LEU A 106 7.21 10.80 -8.19
N ILE A 107 7.27 9.80 -7.32
CA ILE A 107 6.94 9.88 -5.91
C ILE A 107 8.18 9.50 -5.12
N LEU A 108 8.47 10.27 -4.07
CA LEU A 108 9.58 9.97 -3.16
C LEU A 108 9.29 8.68 -2.38
N GLY A 109 10.30 7.84 -2.17
CA GLY A 109 10.15 6.58 -1.44
C GLY A 109 9.62 6.78 -0.01
N GLN A 110 10.06 7.84 0.68
CA GLN A 110 9.52 8.20 2.01
C GLN A 110 8.03 8.59 1.96
N GLU A 111 7.58 9.22 0.88
CA GLU A 111 6.18 9.61 0.69
C GLU A 111 5.32 8.39 0.40
N VAL A 112 5.82 7.45 -0.41
CA VAL A 112 5.19 6.14 -0.66
C VAL A 112 5.01 5.39 0.65
N GLN A 113 6.08 5.24 1.44
CA GLN A 113 6.02 4.54 2.74
C GLN A 113 5.02 5.21 3.69
N ARG A 114 5.07 6.54 3.81
CA ARG A 114 4.14 7.30 4.65
C ARG A 114 2.68 7.07 4.21
N PHE A 115 2.41 7.17 2.91
CA PHE A 115 1.07 7.00 2.35
C PHE A 115 0.56 5.57 2.58
N GLU A 116 1.40 4.56 2.36
CA GLU A 116 1.08 3.14 2.57
C GLU A 116 0.69 2.85 4.01
N VAL A 117 1.42 3.41 4.97
CA VAL A 117 1.12 3.26 6.41
C VAL A 117 -0.18 3.99 6.78
N VAL A 118 -0.31 5.26 6.41
CA VAL A 118 -1.47 6.10 6.78
C VAL A 118 -2.78 5.54 6.21
N HIS A 119 -2.74 5.01 4.98
CA HIS A 119 -3.92 4.51 4.30
C HIS A 119 -4.06 2.98 4.35
N ASN A 120 -3.19 2.30 5.10
CA ASN A 120 -3.19 0.85 5.26
C ASN A 120 -3.32 0.11 3.91
N ILE A 121 -2.53 0.53 2.90
CA ILE A 121 -2.69 0.07 1.50
C ILE A 121 -2.51 -1.45 1.38
N PHE A 122 -1.60 -2.03 2.17
CA PHE A 122 -1.40 -3.48 2.26
C PHE A 122 -2.15 -4.12 3.43
N GLY A 123 -3.15 -3.42 3.95
CA GLY A 123 -3.96 -3.77 5.11
C GLY A 123 -4.81 -5.02 4.98
N ARG A 124 -4.36 -6.04 4.23
CA ARG A 124 -4.85 -7.42 4.26
C ARG A 124 -3.79 -8.48 3.98
N VAL A 125 -2.60 -8.10 3.48
CA VAL A 125 -1.43 -9.01 3.47
C VAL A 125 -0.68 -8.90 4.79
N ALA A 126 -0.79 -7.76 5.48
CA ALA A 126 -0.37 -7.61 6.87
C ALA A 126 -1.46 -8.04 7.88
N GLU A 127 -2.76 -7.99 7.57
CA GLU A 127 -3.81 -8.47 8.50
C GLU A 127 -3.94 -10.00 8.56
N SER A 128 -3.32 -10.75 7.63
CA SER A 128 -2.99 -12.18 7.88
C SER A 128 -1.88 -12.37 8.92
N ALA A 129 -1.29 -11.26 9.40
CA ALA A 129 -0.31 -11.17 10.46
C ALA A 129 -0.65 -10.02 11.43
N GLY A 130 -1.86 -10.03 12.00
CA GLY A 130 -2.13 -9.39 13.30
C GLY A 130 -3.02 -8.14 13.29
N LEU A 131 -3.87 -8.10 14.34
CA LEU A 131 -4.62 -6.95 14.87
C LEU A 131 -5.92 -6.54 14.16
N GLY A 132 -6.91 -7.43 14.22
CA GLY A 132 -8.32 -7.04 14.28
C GLY A 132 -8.96 -7.65 15.52
N ASP A 133 -9.29 -6.82 16.52
CA ASP A 133 -10.21 -6.99 17.68
C ASP A 133 -10.25 -8.35 18.41
N ASP A 134 -9.26 -9.20 18.21
CA ASP A 134 -9.35 -10.63 18.53
C ASP A 134 -7.98 -11.14 19.00
N GLY A 135 -7.46 -10.44 20.01
CA GLY A 135 -6.30 -10.81 20.85
C GLY A 135 -4.94 -10.95 20.15
N ASP A 136 -3.89 -10.78 20.93
CA ASP A 136 -2.48 -10.99 20.57
C ASP A 136 -2.11 -12.49 20.53
N TYR A 137 -3.00 -13.32 20.00
CA TYR A 137 -2.78 -14.76 19.92
C TYR A 137 -1.94 -15.14 18.70
N ASP A 138 -1.16 -16.22 18.80
CA ASP A 138 -0.30 -16.77 17.74
C ASP A 138 -1.11 -17.39 16.58
N TRP A 139 -1.84 -16.55 15.86
CA TRP A 139 -2.67 -16.94 14.72
C TRP A 139 -1.84 -17.44 13.54
N THR A 140 -0.61 -16.92 13.40
CA THR A 140 0.33 -17.39 12.39
C THR A 140 0.81 -18.80 12.72
N GLY A 141 1.19 -19.06 13.97
CA GLY A 141 1.53 -20.40 14.45
C GLY A 141 0.37 -21.39 14.31
N MET A 142 -0.86 -20.95 14.56
CA MET A 142 -2.06 -21.76 14.34
C MET A 142 -2.18 -22.22 12.87
N ASN A 143 -1.89 -21.36 11.89
CA ASN A 143 -1.94 -21.73 10.46
C ASN A 143 -0.82 -22.72 10.08
N VAL A 144 0.36 -22.61 10.70
CA VAL A 144 1.45 -23.58 10.53
C VAL A 144 1.02 -24.94 11.10
N GLU A 145 0.43 -24.95 12.28
CA GLU A 145 -0.07 -26.16 12.93
C GLU A 145 -1.18 -26.84 12.12
N ILE A 146 -2.15 -26.06 11.62
CA ILE A 146 -3.19 -26.56 10.71
C ILE A 146 -2.54 -27.27 9.51
N THR A 147 -1.51 -26.66 8.91
CA THR A 147 -0.80 -27.23 7.76
C THR A 147 -0.09 -28.54 8.13
N ARG A 148 0.68 -28.54 9.23
CA ARG A 148 1.37 -29.72 9.76
C ARG A 148 0.40 -30.86 10.03
N ARG A 149 -0.63 -30.60 10.84
CA ARG A 149 -1.65 -31.57 11.25
C ARG A 149 -2.39 -32.15 10.04
N VAL A 150 -2.79 -31.30 9.08
CA VAL A 150 -3.49 -31.79 7.87
C VAL A 150 -2.58 -32.66 7.00
N PHE A 151 -1.30 -32.32 6.91
CA PHE A 151 -0.32 -33.09 6.14
C PHE A 151 0.04 -34.43 6.79
N GLU A 152 0.25 -34.45 8.11
CA GLU A 152 0.72 -35.64 8.84
C GLU A 152 -0.43 -36.57 9.27
N GLU A 153 -1.56 -36.01 9.68
CA GLU A 153 -2.66 -36.73 10.34
C GLU A 153 -3.97 -36.69 9.52
N GLY A 154 -3.96 -36.00 8.37
CA GLY A 154 -5.13 -35.85 7.50
C GLY A 154 -6.14 -34.84 8.05
N LEU A 155 -7.41 -34.95 7.65
CA LEU A 155 -8.47 -34.06 8.16
C LEU A 155 -9.13 -34.62 9.43
N PRO A 156 -9.52 -33.78 10.40
CA PRO A 156 -10.30 -34.22 11.55
C PRO A 156 -11.64 -34.80 11.14
N LYS A 157 -12.28 -35.61 11.99
CA LYS A 157 -13.58 -36.23 11.68
C LYS A 157 -14.71 -35.22 11.68
N SER A 158 -14.54 -34.09 12.37
CA SER A 158 -15.52 -33.00 12.39
C SER A 158 -14.89 -31.63 12.63
N GLN A 159 -15.62 -30.58 12.27
CA GLN A 159 -15.22 -29.20 12.58
C GLN A 159 -15.08 -28.97 14.08
N GLY A 160 -15.95 -29.57 14.89
CA GLY A 160 -15.91 -29.44 16.36
C GLY A 160 -14.70 -30.12 16.98
N GLU A 161 -14.26 -31.25 16.44
CA GLU A 161 -12.99 -31.89 16.85
C GLU A 161 -11.80 -31.00 16.51
N TRP A 162 -11.78 -30.42 15.30
CA TRP A 162 -10.71 -29.52 14.90
C TRP A 162 -10.60 -28.29 15.78
N ILE A 163 -11.73 -27.68 16.14
CA ILE A 163 -11.72 -26.48 17.00
C ILE A 163 -11.17 -26.82 18.38
N ARG A 164 -11.53 -27.99 18.95
CA ARG A 164 -10.97 -28.44 20.25
C ARG A 164 -9.47 -28.69 20.17
N GLU A 165 -8.99 -29.38 19.13
CA GLU A 165 -7.54 -29.59 18.92
C GLU A 165 -6.78 -28.26 18.88
N LEU A 166 -7.33 -27.23 18.22
CA LEU A 166 -6.71 -25.90 18.16
C LEU A 166 -6.78 -25.16 19.50
N GLN A 167 -7.87 -25.32 20.27
CA GLN A 167 -7.95 -24.79 21.64
C GLN A 167 -6.91 -25.43 22.56
N ASP A 168 -6.77 -26.76 22.50
CA ASP A 168 -5.77 -27.51 23.27
C ASP A 168 -4.36 -27.08 22.88
N TRP A 169 -4.10 -26.86 21.59
CA TRP A 169 -2.83 -26.34 21.09
C TRP A 169 -2.51 -24.94 21.62
N PHE A 170 -3.48 -24.01 21.64
CA PHE A 170 -3.29 -22.70 22.23
C PHE A 170 -3.08 -22.77 23.74
N ALA A 171 -3.86 -23.58 24.44
CA ALA A 171 -3.76 -23.76 25.90
C ALA A 171 -2.38 -24.32 26.30
N ALA A 172 -1.84 -25.27 25.53
CA ALA A 172 -0.51 -25.84 25.77
C ALA A 172 0.64 -24.83 25.57
N ARG A 173 0.39 -23.73 24.86
CA ARG A 173 1.39 -22.69 24.51
C ARG A 173 1.16 -21.37 25.25
N SER A 174 0.13 -21.29 26.08
CA SER A 174 -0.21 -20.09 26.84
C SER A 174 0.47 -20.12 28.21
N GLU A 175 1.32 -19.14 28.48
CA GLU A 175 1.94 -18.96 29.81
C GLU A 175 0.93 -18.45 30.85
N THR A 176 -0.08 -17.70 30.40
CA THR A 176 -1.12 -17.08 31.26
C THR A 176 -2.37 -17.95 31.40
N GLY A 177 -2.48 -19.03 30.61
CA GLY A 177 -3.69 -19.84 30.50
C GLY A 177 -4.81 -19.18 29.69
N GLU A 178 -4.58 -17.99 29.14
CA GLU A 178 -5.51 -17.34 28.20
C GLU A 178 -5.35 -17.93 26.81
N PHE A 179 -6.46 -18.28 26.17
CA PHE A 179 -6.50 -18.79 24.81
C PHE A 179 -7.80 -18.31 24.13
N PRO A 180 -7.84 -18.23 22.80
CA PRO A 180 -8.99 -17.69 22.10
C PRO A 180 -10.24 -18.55 22.27
N ASP A 181 -11.40 -17.89 22.29
CA ASP A 181 -12.68 -18.56 22.38
C ASP A 181 -13.00 -19.37 21.10
N GLU A 182 -13.98 -20.27 21.22
CA GLU A 182 -14.41 -21.15 20.12
C GLU A 182 -14.86 -20.35 18.88
N ARG A 183 -15.48 -19.18 19.11
CA ARG A 183 -16.03 -18.33 18.06
C ARG A 183 -14.90 -17.71 17.23
N SER A 184 -13.85 -17.24 17.87
CA SER A 184 -12.66 -16.63 17.26
C SER A 184 -11.86 -17.63 16.44
N ILE A 185 -11.70 -18.87 16.94
CA ILE A 185 -11.07 -19.96 16.19
C ILE A 185 -11.93 -20.36 15.00
N ARG A 186 -13.24 -20.58 15.20
CA ARG A 186 -14.17 -20.98 14.14
C ARG A 186 -14.23 -19.95 13.00
N ARG A 187 -14.21 -18.67 13.33
CA ARG A 187 -14.17 -17.57 12.35
C ARG A 187 -12.98 -17.70 11.39
N ARG A 188 -11.80 -18.01 11.93
CA ARG A 188 -10.55 -18.19 11.14
C ARG A 188 -10.48 -19.52 10.42
N LEU A 189 -11.09 -20.57 10.96
CA LEU A 189 -11.13 -21.89 10.33
C LEU A 189 -12.11 -21.94 9.14
N THR A 190 -13.16 -21.12 9.16
CA THR A 190 -14.21 -21.06 8.12
C THR A 190 -13.68 -20.95 6.68
N PRO A 191 -12.76 -20.03 6.31
CA PRO A 191 -12.21 -19.96 4.95
C PRO A 191 -11.46 -21.24 4.55
N ILE A 192 -10.71 -21.85 5.48
CA ILE A 192 -9.97 -23.10 5.26
C ILE A 192 -10.95 -24.25 5.00
N LEU A 193 -11.97 -24.40 5.83
CA LEU A 193 -13.02 -25.42 5.67
C LEU A 193 -13.75 -25.30 4.33
N LYS A 194 -14.04 -24.07 3.89
CA LYS A 194 -14.65 -23.81 2.58
C LYS A 194 -13.72 -24.23 1.44
N ALA A 195 -12.43 -23.86 1.51
CA ALA A 195 -11.44 -24.20 0.50
C ALA A 195 -11.25 -25.72 0.38
N LEU A 196 -11.23 -26.43 1.51
CA LEU A 196 -11.07 -27.88 1.58
C LEU A 196 -12.37 -28.65 1.28
N LYS A 197 -13.48 -27.95 1.01
CA LYS A 197 -14.82 -28.55 0.82
C LYS A 197 -15.18 -29.52 1.95
N PHE A 198 -14.80 -29.17 3.18
CA PHE A 198 -14.99 -30.00 4.35
C PHE A 198 -16.50 -30.25 4.55
N LYS A 199 -16.95 -31.49 4.29
CA LYS A 199 -18.38 -31.84 4.33
C LYS A 199 -18.94 -31.55 5.72
N ASN A 200 -20.00 -30.75 5.79
CA ASN A 200 -20.82 -30.70 7.00
C ASN A 200 -21.39 -32.11 7.23
N PRO A 201 -21.21 -32.72 8.41
CA PRO A 201 -21.95 -33.93 8.72
C PRO A 201 -23.46 -33.62 8.62
N PRO A 202 -24.28 -34.55 8.10
CA PRO A 202 -25.72 -34.36 8.08
C PRO A 202 -26.22 -34.09 9.50
N ARG A 203 -27.09 -33.08 9.63
CA ARG A 203 -27.80 -32.74 10.88
C ARG A 203 -28.68 -33.89 11.34
#